data_AF-A0A034W1A9-F1
#
_entry.id   AF-A0A034W1A9-F1
#
_cell.length_a   1.000
_cell.length_b   1.000
_cell.length_c   1.000
_cell.angle_alpha   90.00
_cell.angle_beta   90.00
_cell.angle_gamma   90.00
#
_symmetry.space_group_name_H-M   'P 1'
#
loop_
_entity.id
_entity.type
_entity.pdbx_description
1 polymer ?
#
loop_
_entity_poly.entity_id
_entity_poly.type
_entity_poly.pdbx_seq_one_letter_code
_entity_poly.pdbx_strand_id
1 'polypeptide(L)'
;MSYGAERALAYLYPLIIATSVICCITSGVAWAHWRYVLNACPESNCGCILHGRSTYTSFEGGHIAYCHYATYGLIFPLLFAIVLGIYHAYRICMGTTKRKTGTTTIRHRTGDMIVVTAESELTHNGISPYYWTPAAGISSVMAVYTLIYAAIYSDGFRVTCKQYSESLLKELQGAGNIVPVIKGRLSCDAIFDFMDYLVESISYERRKYGRINTGACLYMTLICSWLTVIFWIIITVVNVVQARRTQSARV
;
A
#
# COMPACT_ATOMS: atom_id res chain seq x y z
N MET A 1 2.26 27.36 -11.82
CA MET A 1 1.59 26.04 -11.88
C MET A 1 2.19 24.92 -10.98
N SER A 2 3.28 25.14 -10.21
CA SER A 2 3.85 24.14 -9.25
C SER A 2 2.88 23.72 -8.14
N TYR A 3 2.00 24.63 -7.73
CA TYR A 3 1.08 24.44 -6.61
C TYR A 3 0.11 23.25 -6.77
N GLY A 4 -0.34 22.96 -8.00
CA GLY A 4 -1.25 21.84 -8.25
C GLY A 4 -0.61 20.47 -8.03
N ALA A 5 0.66 20.32 -8.44
CA ALA A 5 1.42 19.09 -8.21
C ALA A 5 1.78 18.93 -6.72
N GLU A 6 2.17 20.01 -6.05
CA GLU A 6 2.44 20.00 -4.60
C GLU A 6 1.19 19.59 -3.81
N ARG A 7 0.02 20.14 -4.16
CA ARG A 7 -1.27 19.77 -3.54
C ARG A 7 -1.62 18.30 -3.78
N ALA A 8 -1.44 17.80 -4.99
CA ALA A 8 -1.68 16.39 -5.29
C ALA A 8 -0.78 15.47 -4.45
N LEU A 9 0.52 15.75 -4.40
CA LEU A 9 1.49 14.97 -3.62
C LEU A 9 1.17 14.98 -2.12
N ALA A 10 0.75 16.13 -1.58
CA ALA A 10 0.38 16.23 -0.17
C ALA A 10 -0.86 15.41 0.22
N TYR A 11 -1.76 15.10 -0.71
CA TYR A 11 -2.86 14.16 -0.47
C TYR A 11 -2.46 12.70 -0.72
N LEU A 12 -1.62 12.44 -1.73
CA LEU A 12 -1.24 11.08 -2.11
C LEU A 12 -0.33 10.41 -1.08
N TYR A 13 0.64 11.12 -0.49
CA TYR A 13 1.53 10.51 0.52
C TYR A 13 0.78 10.04 1.79
N PRO A 14 -0.13 10.82 2.40
CA PRO A 14 -0.97 10.33 3.50
C PRO A 14 -1.83 9.11 3.14
N LEU A 15 -2.36 9.04 1.92
CA LEU A 15 -3.13 7.87 1.46
C LEU A 15 -2.25 6.62 1.35
N ILE A 16 -1.01 6.76 0.87
CA ILE A 16 -0.02 5.67 0.86
C ILE A 16 0.33 5.25 2.28
N ILE A 17 0.52 6.20 3.20
CA ILE A 17 0.81 5.91 4.60
C ILE A 17 -0.34 5.11 5.22
N ALA A 18 -1.58 5.58 5.07
CA ALA A 18 -2.75 4.91 5.62
C ALA A 18 -2.91 3.49 5.06
N THR A 19 -2.85 3.34 3.73
CA THR A 19 -2.99 2.02 3.08
C THR A 19 -1.86 1.06 3.45
N SER A 20 -0.61 1.54 3.54
CA SER A 20 0.54 0.72 3.92
C SER A 20 0.46 0.27 5.38
N VAL A 21 0.07 1.16 6.30
CA VAL A 21 -0.13 0.83 7.72
C VAL A 21 -1.23 -0.22 7.89
N ILE A 22 -2.36 -0.06 7.19
CA ILE A 22 -3.46 -1.03 7.22
C ILE A 22 -2.95 -2.41 6.74
N CYS A 23 -2.18 -2.47 5.66
CA CYS A 23 -1.60 -3.73 5.18
C CYS A 23 -0.72 -4.40 6.24
N CYS A 24 0.25 -3.67 6.81
CA CYS A 24 1.17 -4.23 7.81
C CYS A 24 0.42 -4.76 9.05
N ILE A 25 -0.59 -4.03 9.52
CA ILE A 25 -1.39 -4.43 10.69
C ILE A 25 -2.23 -5.65 10.36
N THR A 26 -3.01 -5.61 9.28
CA THR A 26 -3.96 -6.69 8.95
C THR A 26 -3.25 -7.99 8.57
N SER A 27 -2.15 -7.93 7.80
CA SER A 27 -1.33 -9.11 7.52
C SER A 27 -0.63 -9.63 8.78
N GLY A 28 -0.17 -8.74 9.65
CA GLY A 28 0.49 -9.08 10.91
C GLY A 28 -0.46 -9.77 11.90
N VAL A 29 -1.71 -9.30 12.00
CA VAL A 29 -2.77 -9.91 12.84
C VAL A 29 -3.11 -11.31 12.33
N ALA A 30 -3.37 -11.45 11.03
CA ALA A 30 -3.67 -12.75 10.43
C ALA A 30 -2.51 -13.75 10.65
N TRP A 31 -1.27 -13.32 10.40
CA TRP A 31 -0.11 -14.17 10.65
C TRP A 31 0.06 -14.53 12.13
N ALA A 32 -0.01 -13.55 13.04
CA ALA A 32 0.17 -13.79 14.47
C ALA A 32 -0.84 -14.78 15.06
N HIS A 33 -2.08 -14.75 14.57
CA HIS A 33 -3.14 -15.67 14.97
C HIS A 33 -2.85 -17.10 14.48
N TRP A 34 -2.51 -17.26 13.19
CA TRP A 34 -2.39 -18.57 12.55
C TRP A 34 -1.01 -19.24 12.69
N ARG A 35 0.05 -18.50 13.06
CA ARG A 35 1.43 -18.99 12.95
C ARG A 35 1.77 -20.24 13.72
N TYR A 36 1.04 -20.55 14.79
CA TYR A 36 1.30 -21.73 15.60
C TYR A 36 0.47 -22.92 15.16
N VAL A 37 -0.78 -22.66 14.76
CA VAL A 37 -1.72 -23.69 14.29
C VAL A 37 -1.25 -24.25 12.95
N LEU A 38 -0.78 -23.38 12.06
CA LEU A 38 -0.31 -23.77 10.73
C LEU A 38 1.13 -24.31 10.71
N ASN A 39 1.88 -24.19 11.80
CA ASN A 39 3.27 -24.66 11.89
C ASN A 39 3.36 -26.14 12.32
N ALA A 40 2.74 -27.01 11.53
CA ALA A 40 2.68 -28.45 11.77
C ALA A 40 3.68 -29.26 10.93
N CYS A 41 4.45 -28.62 10.06
CA CYS A 41 5.43 -29.28 9.21
C CYS A 41 6.68 -29.74 9.99
N PRO A 42 7.28 -30.89 9.62
CA PRO A 42 8.37 -31.51 10.38
C PRO A 42 9.76 -30.87 10.18
N GLU A 43 10.05 -30.23 9.04
CA GLU A 43 11.42 -29.84 8.67
C GLU A 43 11.64 -28.33 8.44
N SER A 44 10.60 -27.49 8.54
CA SER A 44 10.74 -26.05 8.29
C SER A 44 9.80 -25.21 9.16
N ASN A 45 10.03 -23.90 9.22
CA ASN A 45 9.06 -22.98 9.83
C ASN A 45 7.97 -22.64 8.80
N CYS A 46 6.84 -23.34 8.86
CA CYS A 46 5.69 -23.17 7.96
C CYS A 46 4.50 -22.42 8.60
N GLY A 47 4.74 -21.59 9.60
CA GLY A 47 3.69 -20.81 10.26
C GLY A 47 3.11 -19.64 9.45
N CYS A 48 3.19 -19.63 8.11
CA CYS A 48 2.61 -18.56 7.32
C CYS A 48 1.23 -18.95 6.77
N ILE A 49 0.25 -18.06 6.88
CA ILE A 49 -1.07 -18.27 6.27
C ILE A 49 -1.02 -18.16 4.73
N LEU A 50 -0.09 -17.39 4.18
CA LEU A 50 0.11 -17.28 2.74
C LEU A 50 0.85 -18.51 2.19
N HIS A 51 0.48 -18.94 0.99
CA HIS A 51 1.02 -20.14 0.33
C HIS A 51 0.84 -21.42 1.16
N GLY A 52 -0.28 -21.52 1.89
CA GLY A 52 -0.67 -22.72 2.62
C GLY A 52 -0.85 -23.92 1.69
N ARG A 53 -0.64 -25.13 2.20
CA ARG A 53 -0.65 -26.38 1.43
C ARG A 53 -1.52 -27.43 2.11
N SER A 54 -2.36 -28.10 1.32
CA SER A 54 -3.10 -29.28 1.78
C SER A 54 -2.21 -30.51 1.61
N THR A 55 -1.91 -31.21 2.70
CA THR A 55 -1.25 -32.52 2.68
C THR A 55 -2.29 -33.64 2.69
N TYR A 56 -1.85 -34.90 2.77
CA TYR A 56 -2.76 -36.04 2.89
C TYR A 56 -3.45 -36.11 4.26
N THR A 57 -2.82 -35.58 5.30
CA THR A 57 -3.24 -35.74 6.69
C THR A 57 -3.71 -34.44 7.33
N SER A 58 -3.28 -33.27 6.82
CA SER A 58 -3.51 -31.98 7.46
C SER A 58 -3.40 -30.82 6.47
N PHE A 59 -3.87 -29.65 6.91
CA PHE A 59 -3.56 -28.38 6.25
C PHE A 59 -2.39 -27.71 6.97
N GLU A 60 -1.35 -27.36 6.23
CA GLU A 60 -0.14 -26.73 6.75
C GLU A 60 0.04 -25.35 6.13
N GLY A 61 0.73 -24.45 6.85
CA GLY A 61 1.02 -23.12 6.32
C GLY A 61 2.16 -23.11 5.29
N GLY A 62 2.39 -21.95 4.70
CA GLY A 62 3.53 -21.69 3.83
C GLY A 62 4.77 -21.29 4.61
N HIS A 63 5.88 -21.14 3.90
CA HIS A 63 7.16 -20.74 4.49
C HIS A 63 7.07 -19.38 5.19
N ILE A 64 7.65 -19.27 6.40
CA ILE A 64 7.55 -18.07 7.25
C ILE A 64 7.99 -16.77 6.56
N ALA A 65 8.94 -16.86 5.63
CA ALA A 65 9.44 -15.72 4.87
C ALA A 65 8.34 -14.96 4.11
N TYR A 66 7.29 -15.64 3.61
CA TYR A 66 6.19 -14.98 2.91
C TYR A 66 5.41 -14.05 3.84
N CYS A 67 5.17 -14.46 5.09
CA CYS A 67 4.44 -13.64 6.05
C CYS A 67 5.31 -12.53 6.65
N HIS A 68 6.62 -12.76 6.81
CA HIS A 68 7.56 -11.68 7.10
C HIS A 68 7.55 -10.63 5.99
N TYR A 69 7.62 -11.07 4.72
CA TYR A 69 7.58 -10.17 3.58
C TYR A 69 6.24 -9.44 3.48
N ALA A 70 5.11 -10.13 3.69
CA ALA A 70 3.79 -9.51 3.72
C ALA A 70 3.64 -8.46 4.84
N THR A 71 4.17 -8.75 6.03
CA THR A 71 4.02 -7.87 7.20
C THR A 71 4.98 -6.70 7.21
N TYR A 72 6.22 -6.90 6.76
CA TYR A 72 7.28 -5.91 6.86
C TYR A 72 7.68 -5.28 5.52
N GLY A 73 7.29 -5.88 4.39
CA GLY A 73 7.69 -5.42 3.06
C GLY A 73 7.30 -3.97 2.77
N LEU A 74 6.14 -3.53 3.26
CA LEU A 74 5.69 -2.14 3.05
C LEU A 74 6.34 -1.11 3.98
N ILE A 75 7.15 -1.51 4.97
CA ILE A 75 7.84 -0.56 5.86
C ILE A 75 8.80 0.33 5.07
N PHE A 76 9.52 -0.23 4.08
CA PHE A 76 10.47 0.56 3.30
C PHE A 76 9.78 1.66 2.46
N PRO A 77 8.75 1.35 1.64
CA PRO A 77 7.92 2.39 1.00
C PRO A 77 7.26 3.36 1.98
N LEU A 78 6.81 2.88 3.15
CA LEU A 78 6.19 3.70 4.19
C LEU A 78 7.14 4.81 4.67
N LEU A 79 8.41 4.48 4.96
CA LEU A 79 9.39 5.46 5.42
C LEU A 79 9.60 6.58 4.39
N PHE A 80 9.71 6.25 3.10
CA PHE A 80 9.82 7.25 2.05
C PHE A 80 8.55 8.10 1.93
N ALA A 81 7.37 7.49 2.04
CA ALA A 81 6.11 8.21 2.01
C ALA A 81 5.96 9.18 3.19
N ILE A 82 6.45 8.82 4.39
CA ILE A 82 6.45 9.71 5.56
C ILE A 82 7.38 10.91 5.34
N VAL A 83 8.63 10.66 4.94
CA VAL A 83 9.62 11.74 4.75
C VAL A 83 9.15 12.73 3.67
N LEU A 84 8.75 12.22 2.51
CA LEU A 84 8.27 13.05 1.40
C LEU A 84 6.91 13.70 1.72
N GLY A 85 6.03 12.99 2.44
CA GLY A 85 4.76 13.51 2.92
C GLY A 85 4.93 14.71 3.85
N ILE A 86 5.82 14.61 4.85
CA ILE A 86 6.16 15.72 5.75
C ILE A 86 6.72 16.90 4.95
N TYR A 87 7.62 16.65 3.99
CA TYR A 87 8.19 17.68 3.13
C TYR A 87 7.12 18.47 2.37
N HIS A 88 6.18 17.78 1.72
CA HIS A 88 5.12 18.44 0.96
C HIS A 88 4.06 19.09 1.86
N ALA A 89 3.71 18.47 2.99
CA ALA A 89 2.77 19.04 3.96
C ALA A 89 3.34 20.33 4.58
N TYR A 90 4.61 20.31 5.01
CA TYR A 90 5.31 21.49 5.51
C TYR A 90 5.27 22.63 4.49
N ARG A 91 5.57 22.35 3.22
CA ARG A 91 5.55 23.35 2.16
C ARG A 91 4.16 23.92 1.87
N ILE A 92 3.09 23.14 1.97
CA ILE A 92 1.73 23.67 1.79
C ILE A 92 1.30 24.50 3.00
N CYS A 93 1.57 24.04 4.21
CA CYS A 93 1.13 24.70 5.44
C CYS A 93 1.95 25.95 5.78
N MET A 94 3.26 25.96 5.48
CA MET A 94 4.17 27.06 5.84
C MET A 94 4.73 27.82 4.63
N GLY A 95 4.65 27.27 3.42
CA GLY A 95 5.21 27.87 2.19
C GLY A 95 4.32 28.90 1.50
N THR A 96 3.20 29.32 2.10
CA THR A 96 2.42 30.46 1.62
C THR A 96 3.04 31.77 2.09
N THR A 97 4.18 32.17 1.51
CA THR A 97 4.59 33.57 1.57
C THR A 97 3.56 34.37 0.79
N LYS A 98 2.80 35.21 1.49
CA LYS A 98 1.77 36.09 0.93
C LYS A 98 2.33 36.81 -0.31
N ARG A 99 1.58 36.81 -1.42
CA ARG A 99 1.84 37.69 -2.58
C ARG A 99 2.07 39.11 -2.04
N LYS A 100 3.30 39.61 -2.09
CA LYS A 100 3.55 41.04 -1.87
C LYS A 100 3.29 41.73 -3.19
N THR A 101 2.10 42.29 -3.36
CA THR A 101 1.83 43.28 -4.41
C THR A 101 2.73 44.49 -4.15
N GLY A 102 3.74 44.68 -4.98
CA GLY A 102 4.59 45.87 -4.95
C GLY A 102 4.00 46.92 -5.87
N THR A 103 3.46 47.99 -5.31
CA THR A 103 2.99 49.12 -6.11
C THR A 103 4.18 50.01 -6.46
N THR A 104 4.54 50.11 -7.74
CA THR A 104 5.58 51.02 -8.20
C THR A 104 4.95 52.17 -8.98
N THR A 105 5.17 53.40 -8.53
CA THR A 105 4.73 54.60 -9.24
C THR A 105 5.82 55.05 -10.21
N ILE A 106 5.50 55.04 -11.50
CA ILE A 106 6.41 55.55 -12.54
C ILE A 106 5.93 56.96 -12.88
N ARG A 107 6.77 57.97 -12.61
CA ARG A 107 6.47 59.37 -12.93
C ARG A 107 6.87 59.64 -14.39
N HIS A 108 5.89 59.92 -15.23
CA HIS A 108 6.15 60.24 -16.63
C HIS A 108 6.67 61.68 -16.77
N ARG A 109 7.47 61.96 -17.81
CA ARG A 109 8.08 63.29 -18.06
C ARG A 109 7.04 64.39 -18.33
N THR A 110 5.80 64.02 -18.61
CA THR A 110 4.62 64.88 -18.84
C THR A 110 3.81 65.21 -17.57
N GLY A 111 4.20 64.72 -16.40
CA GLY A 111 3.54 65.04 -15.12
C GLY A 111 2.47 64.05 -14.67
N ASP A 112 2.03 63.14 -15.55
CA ASP A 112 1.08 62.08 -15.19
C ASP A 112 1.76 60.98 -14.36
N MET A 113 1.07 60.57 -13.29
CA MET A 113 1.47 59.45 -12.44
C MET A 113 0.67 58.22 -12.83
N ILE A 114 1.36 57.21 -13.37
CA ILE A 114 0.76 55.91 -13.65
C ILE A 114 1.16 54.97 -12.52
N VAL A 115 0.16 54.51 -11.77
CA VAL A 115 0.35 53.48 -10.73
C VAL A 115 0.42 52.14 -11.44
N VAL A 116 1.63 51.61 -11.63
CA VAL A 116 1.83 50.28 -12.17
C VAL A 116 1.83 49.31 -10.99
N THR A 117 0.69 48.64 -10.80
CA THR A 117 0.62 47.48 -9.92
C THR A 117 1.30 46.32 -10.62
N ALA A 118 2.62 46.22 -10.49
CA ALA A 118 3.29 45.00 -10.86
C ALA A 118 2.91 43.94 -9.82
N GLU A 119 2.07 42.97 -10.21
CA GLU A 119 2.12 41.68 -9.52
C GLU A 119 3.52 41.13 -9.79
N SER A 120 4.47 41.39 -8.89
CA SER A 120 5.68 40.59 -8.88
C SER A 120 5.21 39.18 -8.52
N GLU A 121 5.11 38.32 -9.54
CA GLU A 121 5.24 36.88 -9.35
C GLU A 121 6.64 36.66 -8.77
N LEU A 122 6.79 36.89 -7.47
CA LEU A 122 7.85 36.28 -6.68
C LEU A 122 7.51 34.78 -6.64
N THR A 123 7.74 34.10 -7.77
CA THR A 123 7.84 32.64 -7.91
C THR A 123 9.07 32.10 -7.17
N HIS A 124 9.43 32.69 -6.04
CA HIS A 124 10.57 32.27 -5.24
C HIS A 124 10.23 31.10 -4.30
N ASN A 125 8.96 30.68 -4.26
CA ASN A 125 8.49 29.50 -3.54
C ASN A 125 8.30 28.28 -4.45
N GLY A 126 8.84 28.24 -5.67
CA GLY A 126 8.83 27.02 -6.48
C GLY A 126 9.73 25.93 -5.90
N ILE A 127 9.35 24.65 -6.02
CA ILE A 127 10.28 23.54 -5.75
C ILE A 127 11.47 23.66 -6.71
N SER A 128 12.69 23.54 -6.18
CA SER A 128 13.91 23.57 -7.00
C SER A 128 13.78 22.58 -8.16
N PRO A 129 14.08 22.98 -9.41
CA PRO A 129 14.04 22.09 -10.56
C PRO A 129 14.79 20.78 -10.30
N TYR A 130 15.88 20.79 -9.54
CA TYR A 130 16.71 19.62 -9.23
C TYR A 130 16.03 18.56 -8.35
N TYR A 131 14.94 18.88 -7.65
CA TYR A 131 14.19 17.92 -6.81
C TYR A 131 13.43 16.87 -7.65
N TRP A 132 12.86 17.28 -8.78
CA TRP A 132 11.91 16.44 -9.53
C TRP A 132 12.53 15.18 -10.14
N THR A 133 13.81 15.22 -10.50
CA THR A 133 14.53 14.06 -11.09
C THR A 133 14.75 12.93 -10.09
N PRO A 134 15.41 13.16 -8.93
CA PRO A 134 15.57 12.11 -7.93
C PRO A 134 14.21 11.65 -7.38
N ALA A 135 13.23 12.56 -7.21
CA ALA A 135 11.88 12.18 -6.80
C ALA A 135 11.19 11.24 -7.81
N ALA A 136 11.32 11.49 -9.11
CA ALA A 136 10.83 10.60 -10.17
C ALA A 136 11.52 9.22 -10.13
N GLY A 137 12.83 9.19 -9.93
CA GLY A 137 13.58 7.94 -9.78
C GLY A 137 13.13 7.11 -8.58
N ILE A 138 13.05 7.75 -7.40
CA ILE A 138 12.61 7.09 -6.16
C ILE A 138 11.18 6.57 -6.30
N SER A 139 10.25 7.41 -6.78
CA SER A 139 8.85 7.00 -6.94
C SER A 139 8.67 5.84 -7.94
N SER A 140 9.46 5.81 -9.01
CA SER A 140 9.45 4.68 -9.97
C SER A 140 9.89 3.37 -9.32
N VAL A 141 10.98 3.40 -8.53
CA VAL A 141 11.46 2.22 -7.80
C VAL A 141 10.42 1.74 -6.79
N MET A 142 9.78 2.66 -6.06
CA MET A 142 8.72 2.32 -5.10
C MET A 142 7.47 1.75 -5.76
N ALA A 143 7.09 2.25 -6.95
CA ALA A 143 5.99 1.70 -7.73
C ALA A 143 6.25 0.24 -8.13
N VAL A 144 7.46 -0.06 -8.63
CA VAL A 144 7.84 -1.44 -8.97
C VAL A 144 7.91 -2.32 -7.73
N TYR A 145 8.50 -1.82 -6.64
CA TYR A 145 8.60 -2.56 -5.38
C TYR A 145 7.22 -2.94 -4.83
N THR A 146 6.29 -1.97 -4.77
CA THR A 146 4.94 -2.20 -4.26
C THR A 146 4.11 -3.09 -5.20
N LEU A 147 4.39 -3.06 -6.50
CA LEU A 147 3.78 -3.99 -7.47
C LEU A 147 4.23 -5.43 -7.21
N ILE A 148 5.53 -5.66 -6.98
CA ILE A 148 6.06 -6.98 -6.61
C ILE A 148 5.42 -7.47 -5.31
N TYR A 149 5.34 -6.59 -4.31
CA TYR A 149 4.67 -6.90 -3.05
C TYR A 149 3.21 -7.34 -3.26
N ALA A 150 2.42 -6.54 -3.98
CA ALA A 150 1.01 -6.83 -4.24
C ALA A 150 0.83 -8.12 -5.05
N ALA A 151 1.74 -8.41 -6.00
CA ALA A 151 1.71 -9.64 -6.79
C ALA A 151 1.98 -10.88 -5.94
N ILE A 152 3.04 -10.88 -5.12
CA ILE A 152 3.38 -11.99 -4.22
C ILE A 152 2.26 -12.23 -3.21
N TYR A 153 1.70 -11.15 -2.65
CA TYR A 153 0.60 -11.25 -1.71
C TYR A 153 -0.67 -11.83 -2.37
N SER A 154 -1.03 -11.34 -3.56
CA SER A 154 -2.19 -11.81 -4.32
C SER A 154 -2.07 -13.28 -4.71
N ASP A 155 -0.88 -13.72 -5.10
CA ASP A 155 -0.59 -15.13 -5.39
C ASP A 155 -0.75 -15.99 -4.14
N GLY A 156 -0.10 -15.60 -3.03
CA GLY A 156 -0.20 -16.33 -1.77
C GLY A 156 -1.63 -16.45 -1.25
N PHE A 157 -2.41 -15.37 -1.35
CA PHE A 157 -3.83 -15.34 -1.00
C PHE A 157 -4.63 -16.38 -1.81
N ARG A 158 -4.46 -16.40 -3.13
CA ARG A 158 -5.19 -17.32 -4.03
C ARG A 158 -4.77 -18.77 -3.84
N VAL A 159 -3.47 -19.01 -3.67
CA VAL A 159 -2.92 -20.36 -3.44
C VAL A 159 -3.49 -20.93 -2.14
N THR A 160 -3.42 -20.19 -1.04
CA THR A 160 -3.99 -20.63 0.25
C THR A 160 -5.48 -20.91 0.13
N CYS A 161 -6.24 -20.00 -0.47
CA CYS A 161 -7.69 -20.18 -0.69
C CYS A 161 -8.00 -21.48 -1.45
N LYS A 162 -7.29 -21.74 -2.56
CA LYS A 162 -7.46 -22.97 -3.35
C LYS A 162 -7.10 -24.21 -2.56
N GLN A 163 -5.97 -24.19 -1.85
CA GLN A 163 -5.48 -25.33 -1.08
C GLN A 163 -6.37 -25.64 0.12
N TYR A 164 -6.88 -24.61 0.80
CA TYR A 164 -7.80 -24.81 1.92
C TYR A 164 -9.17 -25.31 1.45
N SER A 165 -9.67 -24.84 0.30
CA SER A 165 -10.88 -25.40 -0.34
C SER A 165 -10.74 -26.92 -0.60
N GLU A 166 -9.56 -27.37 -1.01
CA GLU A 166 -9.27 -28.80 -1.19
C GLU A 166 -9.21 -29.57 0.13
N SER A 167 -8.66 -28.95 1.18
CA SER A 167 -8.65 -29.54 2.52
C SER A 167 -10.05 -29.67 3.11
N LEU A 168 -10.87 -28.62 2.95
CA LEU A 168 -12.24 -28.58 3.43
C LEU A 168 -13.11 -29.68 2.82
N LEU A 169 -12.91 -29.99 1.53
CA LEU A 169 -13.59 -31.11 0.89
C LEU A 169 -13.23 -32.48 1.47
N LYS A 170 -11.99 -32.67 1.90
CA LYS A 170 -11.54 -33.90 2.57
C LYS A 170 -12.22 -34.04 3.93
N GLU A 171 -12.27 -32.94 4.69
CA GLU A 171 -12.87 -32.92 6.04
C GLU A 171 -14.39 -33.11 6.03
N LEU A 172 -15.09 -32.48 5.08
CA LEU A 172 -16.55 -32.60 4.95
C LEU A 172 -16.99 -33.91 4.28
N GLN A 173 -16.05 -34.80 3.92
CA GLN A 173 -16.31 -35.95 3.04
C GLN A 173 -17.13 -35.54 1.80
N GLY A 174 -16.85 -34.36 1.28
CA GLY A 174 -17.71 -33.68 0.31
C GLY A 174 -17.74 -34.46 -1.01
N ALA A 175 -18.82 -35.18 -1.27
CA ALA A 175 -19.05 -35.93 -2.50
C ALA A 175 -20.19 -35.34 -3.35
N GLY A 176 -20.14 -35.56 -4.66
CA GLY A 176 -21.19 -35.14 -5.60
C GLY A 176 -21.28 -33.62 -5.77
N ASN A 177 -22.50 -33.07 -5.69
CA ASN A 177 -22.79 -31.68 -6.03
C ASN A 177 -22.17 -30.64 -5.08
N ILE A 178 -21.62 -31.04 -3.93
CA ILE A 178 -20.96 -30.12 -3.00
C ILE A 178 -19.57 -29.68 -3.47
N VAL A 179 -18.90 -30.52 -4.29
CA VAL A 179 -17.58 -30.23 -4.87
C VAL A 179 -17.59 -28.97 -5.75
N PRO A 180 -18.48 -28.84 -6.76
CA PRO A 180 -18.54 -27.62 -7.58
C PRO A 180 -19.01 -26.39 -6.80
N VAL A 181 -19.76 -26.57 -5.70
CA VAL A 181 -20.17 -25.45 -4.83
C VAL A 181 -18.95 -24.89 -4.10
N ILE A 182 -18.16 -25.76 -3.46
CA ILE A 182 -16.99 -25.36 -2.66
C ILE A 182 -15.83 -24.87 -3.53
N LYS A 183 -15.55 -25.50 -4.67
CA LYS A 183 -14.45 -25.07 -5.55
C LYS A 183 -14.82 -23.95 -6.52
N GLY A 184 -16.10 -23.81 -6.86
CA GLY A 184 -16.54 -22.97 -7.98
C GLY A 184 -17.46 -21.80 -7.62
N ARG A 185 -18.12 -21.82 -6.45
CA ARG A 185 -19.09 -20.77 -6.08
C ARG A 185 -18.76 -20.03 -4.79
N LEU A 186 -18.03 -20.66 -3.87
CA LEU A 186 -17.61 -20.00 -2.64
C LEU A 186 -16.47 -19.00 -2.92
N SER A 187 -16.62 -17.78 -2.42
CA SER A 187 -15.55 -16.78 -2.45
C SER A 187 -14.42 -17.20 -1.52
N CYS A 188 -13.20 -16.69 -1.78
CA CYS A 188 -12.09 -16.91 -0.86
C CYS A 188 -12.36 -16.38 0.55
N ASP A 189 -13.22 -15.35 0.67
CA ASP A 189 -13.62 -14.78 1.95
C ASP A 189 -14.35 -15.82 2.80
N ALA A 190 -15.38 -16.46 2.21
CA ALA A 190 -16.14 -17.51 2.86
C ALA A 190 -15.27 -18.74 3.16
N ILE A 191 -14.29 -19.04 2.30
CA ILE A 191 -13.33 -20.14 2.54
C ILE A 191 -12.48 -19.85 3.78
N PHE A 192 -12.04 -18.60 3.99
CA PHE A 192 -11.31 -18.21 5.20
C PHE A 192 -12.20 -18.17 6.43
N ASP A 193 -13.49 -17.81 6.30
CA ASP A 193 -14.44 -17.95 7.40
C ASP A 193 -14.56 -19.41 7.85
N PHE A 194 -14.68 -20.37 6.91
CA PHE A 194 -14.65 -21.79 7.30
C PHE A 194 -13.37 -22.17 8.04
N MET A 195 -12.23 -21.59 7.66
CA MET A 195 -10.96 -21.80 8.33
C MET A 195 -11.01 -21.35 9.79
N ASP A 196 -11.54 -20.16 10.04
CA ASP A 196 -11.72 -19.58 11.39
C ASP A 196 -12.61 -20.47 12.29
N TYR A 197 -13.57 -21.21 11.72
CA TYR A 197 -14.50 -22.05 12.49
C TYR A 197 -14.09 -23.54 12.60
N LEU A 198 -13.38 -24.10 11.63
CA LEU A 198 -13.13 -25.55 11.52
C LEU A 198 -11.70 -25.95 11.91
N VAL A 199 -10.69 -25.14 11.55
CA VAL A 199 -9.26 -25.49 11.74
C VAL A 199 -8.81 -25.37 13.20
N GLU A 200 -9.52 -24.59 14.03
CA GLU A 200 -9.20 -24.44 15.46
C GLU A 200 -9.35 -25.76 16.28
N SER A 201 -9.89 -26.81 15.69
CA SER A 201 -10.20 -28.06 16.40
C SER A 201 -8.97 -28.91 16.80
N ILE A 202 -7.79 -28.67 16.20
CA ILE A 202 -6.63 -29.60 16.31
C ILE A 202 -5.76 -29.36 17.56
N SER A 203 -5.65 -28.13 18.10
CA SER A 203 -4.82 -27.87 19.31
C SER A 203 -5.65 -27.36 20.50
N TYR A 204 -5.86 -28.23 21.49
CA TYR A 204 -6.71 -27.98 22.67
C TYR A 204 -6.25 -26.79 23.53
N GLU A 205 -4.94 -26.52 23.62
CA GLU A 205 -4.38 -25.56 24.59
C GLU A 205 -4.49 -24.09 24.19
N ARG A 206 -4.71 -23.76 22.91
CA ARG A 206 -4.64 -22.36 22.42
C ARG A 206 -5.97 -21.79 21.93
N ARG A 207 -7.08 -22.52 22.12
CA ARG A 207 -8.50 -22.09 21.92
C ARG A 207 -8.91 -20.81 22.66
N LYS A 208 -8.01 -20.22 23.44
CA LYS A 208 -8.29 -19.11 24.36
C LYS A 208 -8.08 -17.73 23.74
N TYR A 209 -7.42 -17.63 22.58
CA TYR A 209 -7.28 -16.38 21.83
C TYR A 209 -8.40 -16.34 20.81
N GLY A 210 -9.50 -15.64 21.14
CA GLY A 210 -10.77 -15.67 20.40
C GLY A 210 -10.68 -15.49 18.88
N ARG A 211 -11.81 -15.78 18.23
CA ARG A 211 -11.97 -15.76 16.78
C ARG A 211 -11.62 -14.40 16.20
N ILE A 212 -10.83 -14.40 15.13
CA ILE A 212 -10.64 -13.25 14.25
C ILE A 212 -11.46 -13.44 13.00
N ASN A 213 -11.67 -12.37 12.23
CA ASN A 213 -12.13 -12.49 10.86
C ASN A 213 -10.90 -12.47 9.94
N THR A 214 -10.43 -13.65 9.59
CA THR A 214 -9.22 -13.81 8.76
C THR A 214 -9.48 -13.35 7.33
N GLY A 215 -10.67 -13.64 6.79
CA GLY A 215 -11.09 -13.19 5.46
C GLY A 215 -10.95 -11.68 5.33
N ALA A 216 -11.52 -10.92 6.27
CA ALA A 216 -11.43 -9.47 6.32
C ALA A 216 -9.99 -8.97 6.43
N CYS A 217 -9.14 -9.58 7.27
CA CYS A 217 -7.74 -9.19 7.39
C CYS A 217 -7.00 -9.35 6.05
N LEU A 218 -7.18 -10.49 5.39
CA LEU A 218 -6.51 -10.81 4.14
C LEU A 218 -7.05 -9.97 2.96
N TYR A 219 -8.36 -9.78 2.87
CA TYR A 219 -8.99 -8.93 1.86
C TYR A 219 -8.63 -7.45 2.01
N MET A 220 -8.59 -6.94 3.24
CA MET A 220 -8.18 -5.56 3.49
C MET A 220 -6.72 -5.35 3.08
N THR A 221 -5.83 -6.29 3.41
CA THR A 221 -4.44 -6.24 2.93
C THR A 221 -4.39 -6.26 1.40
N LEU A 222 -5.16 -7.15 0.75
CA LEU A 222 -5.21 -7.28 -0.70
C LEU A 222 -5.63 -5.96 -1.37
N ILE A 223 -6.76 -5.39 -0.95
CA ILE A 223 -7.28 -4.14 -1.51
C ILE A 223 -6.31 -2.99 -1.26
N CYS A 224 -5.85 -2.82 -0.02
CA CYS A 224 -4.94 -1.74 0.34
C CYS A 224 -3.59 -1.86 -0.41
N SER A 225 -3.07 -3.06 -0.62
CA SER A 225 -1.81 -3.26 -1.36
C SER A 225 -1.90 -2.78 -2.82
N TRP A 226 -3.01 -3.08 -3.51
CA TRP A 226 -3.25 -2.61 -4.87
C TRP A 226 -3.53 -1.11 -4.93
N LEU A 227 -4.23 -0.54 -3.93
CA LEU A 227 -4.38 0.91 -3.82
C LEU A 227 -3.02 1.61 -3.64
N THR A 228 -2.14 1.05 -2.81
CA THR A 228 -0.77 1.57 -2.63
C THR A 228 0.00 1.58 -3.95
N VAL A 229 -0.10 0.53 -4.78
CA VAL A 229 0.49 0.49 -6.13
C VAL A 229 -0.04 1.62 -7.00
N ILE A 230 -1.36 1.79 -7.06
CA ILE A 230 -2.01 2.84 -7.86
C ILE A 230 -1.51 4.22 -7.42
N PHE A 231 -1.44 4.49 -6.12
CA PHE A 231 -0.96 5.78 -5.63
C PHE A 231 0.51 6.03 -5.96
N TRP A 232 1.39 5.03 -5.86
CA TRP A 232 2.79 5.18 -6.28
C TRP A 232 2.94 5.43 -7.78
N ILE A 233 2.10 4.80 -8.62
CA ILE A 233 2.06 5.07 -10.06
C ILE A 233 1.64 6.52 -10.32
N ILE A 234 0.59 7.01 -9.65
CA ILE A 234 0.13 8.41 -9.80
C ILE A 234 1.24 9.38 -9.38
N ILE A 235 1.90 9.15 -8.24
CA ILE A 235 3.03 9.97 -7.78
C ILE A 235 4.17 9.97 -8.82
N THR A 236 4.48 8.81 -9.39
CA THR A 236 5.51 8.67 -10.43
C THR A 236 5.17 9.52 -11.65
N VAL A 237 3.93 9.45 -12.14
CA VAL A 237 3.47 10.26 -13.27
C VAL A 237 3.57 11.74 -12.96
N VAL A 238 3.13 12.18 -11.79
CA VAL A 238 3.24 13.59 -11.36
C VAL A 238 4.69 14.05 -11.35
N ASN A 239 5.60 13.27 -10.75
CA ASN A 239 7.01 13.61 -10.67
C ASN A 239 7.69 13.64 -12.04
N VAL A 240 7.41 12.68 -12.92
CA VAL A 240 7.97 12.62 -14.28
C VAL A 240 7.49 13.81 -15.13
N VAL A 241 6.19 14.12 -15.09
CA VAL A 241 5.63 15.26 -15.83
C VAL A 241 6.27 16.58 -15.36
N GLN A 242 6.46 16.76 -14.05
CA GLN A 242 7.08 17.97 -13.51
C GLN A 242 8.60 18.01 -13.74
N ALA A 243 9.28 16.87 -13.75
CA ALA A 243 10.69 16.78 -14.13
C ALA A 243 10.91 17.22 -15.58
N ARG A 244 10.05 16.77 -16.50
CA ARG A 244 10.09 17.19 -17.92
C ARG A 244 9.79 18.68 -18.09
N ARG A 245 8.80 19.20 -17.38
CA ARG A 245 8.43 20.63 -17.44
C ARG A 245 9.49 21.56 -16.87
N THR A 246 10.25 21.12 -15.88
CA THR A 246 11.32 21.91 -15.26
C THR A 246 12.69 21.71 -15.89
N GLN A 247 12.81 20.84 -16.90
CA GLN A 247 14.07 20.56 -17.59
C GLN A 247 14.61 21.81 -18.32
N SER A 248 13.74 22.60 -18.95
CA SER A 248 14.14 23.83 -19.66
C SER A 248 14.64 24.94 -18.73
N ALA A 249 14.36 24.84 -17.41
CA ALA A 249 14.83 25.80 -16.40
C ALA A 249 16.14 25.37 -15.74
N ARG A 250 16.73 24.23 -16.13
CA ARG A 250 18.03 23.73 -15.63
C ARG A 250 19.19 23.94 -16.61
N VAL A 251 18.87 24.32 -17.84
CA VAL A 251 19.81 24.67 -18.92
C VAL A 251 20.00 26.19 -18.89
#